data_AF-M0P252-F1
#
_entry.id   AF-M0P252-F1
#
_cell.length_a   1.000
_cell.length_b   1.000
_cell.length_c   1.000
_cell.angle_alpha   90.00
_cell.angle_beta   90.00
_cell.angle_gamma   90.00
#
_symmetry.space_group_name_H-M   'P 1'
#
loop_
_entity.id
_entity.type
_entity.pdbx_description
1 polymer ?
#
loop_
_entity_poly.entity_id
_entity_poly.type
_entity_poly.pdbx_seq_one_letter_code
_entity_poly.pdbx_strand_id
1 'polypeptide(L)' 'MKKQELIHLHGLLAEVRKQCEFWDEDIDLDAYEELGVKPTSIHKSKTDHKAAVFKLTEGITEPMDEAESEPLAPTAD' A
#
# COMPACT_ATOMS: atom_id res chain seq x y z
N MET A 1 14.31 -9.96 -1.08
CA MET A 1 13.95 -9.73 0.33
C MET A 1 13.79 -11.06 1.09
N LYS A 2 14.26 -11.13 2.33
CA LYS A 2 14.05 -12.22 3.30
C LYS A 2 12.64 -12.15 3.89
N LYS A 3 12.18 -13.22 4.56
CA LYS A 3 10.82 -13.27 5.16
C LYS A 3 10.62 -12.18 6.23
N GLN A 4 11.61 -11.96 7.08
CA GLN A 4 11.55 -10.94 8.14
C GLN A 4 11.49 -9.52 7.57
N GLU A 5 12.24 -9.24 6.48
CA GLU A 5 12.16 -7.95 5.79
C GLU A 5 10.76 -7.69 5.22
N LEU A 6 10.09 -8.73 4.69
CA LEU A 6 8.71 -8.62 4.19
C LEU A 6 7.69 -8.44 5.33
N ILE A 7 7.87 -9.12 6.47
CA ILE A 7 6.99 -8.94 7.64
C ILE A 7 7.11 -7.51 8.17
N HIS A 8 8.34 -6.98 8.29
CA HIS A 8 8.55 -5.60 8.75
C HIS A 8 8.00 -4.58 7.76
N LEU A 9 8.22 -4.76 6.46
CA LEU A 9 7.66 -3.87 5.45
C LEU A 9 6.13 -3.89 5.46
N HIS A 10 5.53 -5.08 5.55
CA HIS A 10 4.08 -5.22 5.67
C HIS A 10 3.57 -4.49 6.93
N GLY A 11 4.24 -4.65 8.08
CA GLY A 11 3.91 -3.89 9.29
C GLY A 11 3.96 -2.38 9.10
N LEU A 12 5.01 -1.87 8.45
CA LEU A 12 5.14 -0.43 8.17
C LEU A 12 4.02 0.08 7.26
N LEU A 13 3.71 -0.64 6.17
CA LEU A 13 2.62 -0.27 5.25
C LEU A 13 1.24 -0.32 5.92
N ALA A 14 1.03 -1.22 6.88
CA ALA A 14 -0.19 -1.23 7.67
C ALA A 14 -0.32 0.02 8.57
N GLU A 15 0.79 0.58 9.05
CA GLU A 15 0.75 1.87 9.76
C GLU A 15 0.55 3.05 8.79
N VAL A 16 1.12 3.00 7.58
CA VAL A 16 0.86 4.02 6.54
C VAL A 16 -0.62 4.05 6.18
N ARG A 17 -1.24 2.89 5.94
CA ARG A 17 -2.68 2.79 5.72
C ARG A 17 -3.48 3.48 6.83
N LYS A 18 -3.20 3.17 8.10
CA LYS A 18 -3.90 3.81 9.23
C LYS A 18 -3.74 5.32 9.24
N GLN A 19 -2.60 5.82 8.78
CA GLN A 19 -2.34 7.24 8.68
C GLN A 19 -3.17 7.89 7.56
N CYS A 20 -3.31 7.24 6.41
CA CYS A 20 -4.21 7.69 5.35
C CYS A 20 -5.69 7.68 5.79
N GLU A 21 -6.14 6.61 6.46
CA GLU A 21 -7.47 6.55 7.08
C GLU A 21 -7.68 7.71 8.09
N PHE A 22 -6.64 8.06 8.86
CA PHE A 22 -6.68 9.21 9.77
C PHE A 22 -6.78 10.56 9.02
N TRP A 23 -6.24 10.66 7.82
CA TRP A 23 -6.37 11.83 6.95
C TRP A 23 -7.67 11.87 6.15
N ASP A 24 -8.57 10.90 6.35
CA ASP A 24 -9.81 10.74 5.59
C ASP A 24 -9.57 10.56 4.08
N GLU A 25 -8.41 9.99 3.72
CA GLU A 25 -8.12 9.55 2.35
C GLU A 25 -8.86 8.24 2.07
N ASP A 26 -9.69 8.23 1.03
CA ASP A 26 -10.37 7.03 0.58
C ASP A 26 -9.39 6.16 -0.20
N ILE A 27 -9.06 4.99 0.37
CA ILE A 27 -8.13 4.02 -0.21
C ILE A 27 -8.88 2.69 -0.35
N ASP A 28 -9.03 2.21 -1.57
CA ASP A 28 -9.54 0.86 -1.83
C ASP A 28 -8.49 -0.19 -1.43
N LEU A 29 -8.84 -1.03 -0.46
CA LEU A 29 -8.01 -2.13 0.03
C LEU A 29 -8.74 -3.47 0.04
N ASP A 30 -9.84 -3.61 -0.69
CA ASP A 30 -10.62 -4.86 -0.73
C ASP A 30 -9.73 -6.02 -1.19
N ALA A 31 -8.93 -5.81 -2.23
CA ALA A 31 -7.99 -6.81 -2.74
C ALA A 31 -6.91 -7.22 -1.72
N TYR A 32 -6.55 -6.35 -0.77
CA TYR A 32 -5.66 -6.68 0.33
C TYR A 32 -6.38 -7.47 1.43
N GLU A 33 -7.58 -7.04 1.82
CA GLU A 33 -8.38 -7.68 2.87
C GLU A 33 -8.78 -9.11 2.48
N GLU A 34 -9.09 -9.36 1.21
CA GLU A 34 -9.39 -10.69 0.67
C GLU A 34 -8.26 -11.71 0.87
N LEU A 35 -6.99 -11.26 0.95
CA LEU A 35 -5.86 -12.15 1.20
C LEU A 35 -5.91 -12.75 2.62
N GLY A 36 -6.54 -12.07 3.58
CA GLY A 36 -6.61 -12.51 4.97
C GLY A 36 -5.24 -12.66 5.65
N VAL A 37 -4.23 -11.91 5.18
CA VAL A 37 -2.85 -11.94 5.69
C VAL A 37 -2.58 -10.60 6.38
N LYS A 38 -2.37 -10.64 7.70
CA LYS A 38 -2.01 -9.46 8.50
C LYS A 38 -0.51 -9.45 8.77
N PRO A 39 0.10 -8.32 9.16
CA PRO A 39 1.50 -8.28 9.58
C PRO A 39 1.82 -9.27 10.71
N THR A 40 0.86 -9.47 11.62
CA THR A 40 0.96 -10.41 12.76
C THR A 40 0.79 -11.88 12.38
N SER A 41 0.41 -12.19 11.13
CA SER A 41 0.25 -13.54 10.62
C SER A 41 1.60 -14.21 10.31
N ILE A 42 2.57 -14.17 11.23
CA ILE A 42 3.97 -14.59 11.01
C ILE A 42 4.15 -16.07 10.59
N HIS A 43 3.13 -16.89 10.81
CA HIS A 43 3.09 -18.30 10.39
C HIS A 43 2.84 -18.44 8.87
N LYS A 44 2.28 -17.42 8.21
CA LYS A 44 2.04 -17.40 6.76
C LYS A 44 3.33 -17.40 5.96
N SER A 45 3.23 -17.78 4.69
CA SER A 45 4.40 -17.97 3.83
C SER A 45 5.07 -16.65 3.48
N LYS A 46 6.33 -16.72 3.02
CA LYS A 46 7.02 -15.54 2.47
C LYS A 46 6.25 -14.93 1.30
N THR A 47 5.65 -15.76 0.45
CA THR A 47 4.90 -15.32 -0.72
C THR A 47 3.59 -14.64 -0.31
N ASP A 48 2.96 -15.11 0.76
CA ASP A 48 1.72 -14.51 1.30
C ASP A 48 1.98 -13.08 1.77
N HIS A 49 3.05 -12.87 2.57
CA HIS A 49 3.43 -11.52 2.99
C HIS A 49 3.86 -10.64 1.82
N LYS A 50 4.46 -11.21 0.76
CA LYS A 50 4.81 -10.46 -0.44
C LYS A 50 3.57 -10.01 -1.22
N ALA A 51 2.57 -10.87 -1.37
CA ALA A 51 1.30 -10.52 -2.01
C ALA A 51 0.58 -9.41 -1.25
N ALA A 52 0.53 -9.52 0.08
CA ALA A 52 -0.05 -8.51 0.95
C ALA A 52 0.66 -7.15 0.83
N VAL A 53 2.00 -7.15 0.79
CA VAL A 53 2.77 -5.91 0.54
C VAL A 53 2.37 -5.27 -0.79
N PHE A 54 2.28 -6.04 -1.87
CA PHE A 54 1.90 -5.49 -3.17
C PHE A 54 0.48 -4.90 -3.17
N LYS A 55 -0.50 -5.61 -2.59
CA LYS A 55 -1.87 -5.11 -2.54
C LYS A 55 -2.03 -3.88 -1.66
N LEU A 56 -1.32 -3.80 -0.54
CA LEU A 56 -1.27 -2.57 0.27
C LEU A 56 -0.65 -1.42 -0.51
N THR A 57 0.48 -1.64 -1.18
CA THR A 57 1.11 -0.55 -1.94
C THR A 57 0.25 -0.09 -3.10
N GLU A 58 -0.38 -1.02 -3.84
CA GLU A 58 -1.28 -0.69 -4.96
C GLU A 58 -2.40 0.23 -4.49
N GLY A 59 -3.15 -0.15 -3.44
CA GLY A 59 -4.24 0.69 -2.93
C GLY A 59 -3.72 2.03 -2.42
N ILE A 60 -2.64 2.05 -1.62
CA ILE A 60 -2.08 3.30 -1.08
C ILE A 60 -1.67 4.28 -2.20
N THR A 61 -1.14 3.79 -3.32
CA THR A 61 -0.67 4.66 -4.41
C THR A 61 -1.73 4.99 -5.45
N GLU A 62 -2.84 4.25 -5.50
CA GLU A 62 -3.89 4.44 -6.52
C GLU A 62 -4.47 5.86 -6.53
N PRO A 63 -4.81 6.49 -5.38
CA PRO A 63 -5.24 7.90 -5.37
C PRO A 63 -4.17 8.90 -5.82
N MET A 64 -2.88 8.53 -5.75
CA MET A 64 -1.77 9.41 -6.12
C MET A 64 -1.60 9.50 -7.64
N ASP A 65 -1.88 8.41 -8.35
CA ASP A 65 -1.80 8.37 -9.82
C ASP A 65 -2.89 9.26 -10.46
N GLU A 66 -4.02 9.50 -9.77
CA GLU A 66 -5.06 10.43 -10.25
C GLU A 66 -4.65 11.91 -10.13
N ALA A 67 -3.73 12.25 -9.23
CA ALA A 67 -3.27 13.62 -9.03
C ALA A 67 -2.25 14.09 -10.09
N GLU A 68 -1.67 13.19 -10.88
CA GLU A 68 -0.72 13.52 -11.96
C GLU A 68 -1.42 13.55 -13.33
N SER A 69 -2.20 14.60 -13.61
CA SER A 69 -2.67 14.91 -14.98
C SER A 69 -3.14 16.37 -15.16
N GLU A 70 -2.37 17.36 -14.70
CA GLU A 70 -2.42 18.68 -15.34
C GLU A 70 -1.14 18.91 -16.13
N PRO A 71 -1.17 18.89 -17.48
CA PRO A 71 -0.03 19.32 -18.27
C PRO A 71 0.21 20.79 -17.97
N LEU A 72 1.25 21.09 -17.18
CA LEU A 72 1.76 22.44 -17.00
C LEU A 72 2.14 22.96 -18.39
N ALA A 73 1.28 23.82 -18.96
CA ALA A 73 1.56 24.46 -20.22
C ALA A 73 2.91 25.18 -20.10
N PRO A 74 3.84 25.02 -21.05
CA PRO A 74 5.07 25.79 -21.02
C PRO A 74 4.71 27.27 -21.21
N THR A 75 4.70 28.04 -20.12
CA THR A 75 4.66 29.50 -20.20
C THR A 75 6.02 29.96 -20.69
N ALA A 76 6.11 30.29 -21.97
CA ALA A 76 7.21 31.04 -22.54
C ALA A 76 6.99 32.54 -22.28
N ASP A 77 7.96 33.17 -21.61
CA ASP A 77 8.29 34.61 -21.76
C ASP A 77 9.80 34.70 -22.00
#